data_AF-A0A833E065-F1
#
_entry.id   AF-A0A833E065-F1
#
_cell.length_a   1.000
_cell.length_b   1.000
_cell.length_c   1.000
_cell.angle_alpha   90.00
_cell.angle_beta   90.00
_cell.angle_gamma   90.00
#
_symmetry.space_group_name_H-M   'P 1'
#
loop_
_entity.id
_entity.type
_entity.pdbx_description
1 polymer ?
#
loop_
_entity_poly.entity_id
_entity_poly.type
_entity_poly.pdbx_seq_one_letter_code
_entity_poly.pdbx_strand_id
1 'polypeptide(L)'
;MNLWAVLIVVLAFWGIVYVLFGRKEEGEEGLAVEPFILMWRTKKLLGFIDRIAQRYKRLWKVYGTMGIIVGFGGMMFVFYMLIKSALIAIRAKAQVAGVQLVIPGVTIPLWYGLIGLIVVMVVHELSHGIVARAEDLPLKSVGLVLFFIIPGAFV
;
A
#
# COMPACT_ATOMS: atom_id res chain seq x y z
N MET A 1 -21.37 -10.25 16.87
CA MET A 1 -21.76 -8.89 16.44
C MET A 1 -22.52 -9.03 15.12
N ASN A 2 -23.74 -8.51 15.03
CA ASN A 2 -24.55 -8.66 13.82
C ASN A 2 -23.96 -7.80 12.68
N LEU A 3 -23.98 -8.29 11.44
CA LEU A 3 -23.44 -7.58 10.27
C LEU A 3 -23.98 -6.14 10.16
N TRP A 4 -25.27 -5.97 10.45
CA TRP A 4 -25.94 -4.68 10.51
C TRP A 4 -25.34 -3.73 11.54
N ALA A 5 -24.94 -4.23 12.72
CA ALA A 5 -24.31 -3.41 13.74
C ALA A 5 -22.93 -2.94 13.29
N VAL A 6 -22.15 -3.79 12.62
CA VAL A 6 -20.84 -3.41 12.05
C VAL A 6 -21.01 -2.32 11.00
N LEU A 7 -21.95 -2.49 10.08
CA LEU A 7 -22.23 -1.50 9.03
C LEU A 7 -22.69 -0.16 9.60
N ILE A 8 -23.57 -0.17 10.61
CA ILE A 8 -24.03 1.06 11.27
C ILE A 8 -22.86 1.78 11.95
N VAL A 9 -21.97 1.06 12.64
CA VAL A 9 -20.79 1.66 13.29
C VAL A 9 -19.85 2.26 12.25
N VAL A 10 -19.58 1.56 11.15
CA VAL A 10 -18.71 2.06 10.08
C VAL A 10 -19.32 3.28 9.40
N LEU A 11 -20.62 3.27 9.10
CA LEU A 11 -21.32 4.42 8.51
C LEU A 11 -21.39 5.60 9.48
N ALA A 12 -21.61 5.36 10.77
CA ALA A 12 -21.59 6.41 11.79
C ALA A 12 -20.19 7.02 11.94
N PHE A 13 -19.13 6.20 11.94
CA PHE A 13 -17.75 6.67 11.94
C PHE A 13 -17.46 7.56 10.73
N TRP A 14 -17.79 7.10 9.51
CA TRP A 14 -17.59 7.88 8.29
C TRP A 14 -18.46 9.14 8.26
N GLY A 15 -19.69 9.08 8.77
CA GLY A 15 -20.57 10.24 8.93
C GLY A 15 -19.98 11.29 9.87
N ILE A 16 -19.45 10.88 11.03
CA ILE A 16 -18.79 11.77 11.99
C ILE A 16 -17.53 12.38 11.38
N VAL A 17 -16.68 11.55 10.75
CA VAL A 17 -15.44 12.00 10.11
C VAL A 17 -15.75 13.01 9.00
N TYR A 18 -16.77 12.76 8.19
CA TYR A 18 -17.19 13.68 7.13
C TYR A 18 -17.81 14.97 7.70
N VAL A 19 -18.59 14.91 8.78
CA VAL A 19 -19.15 16.13 9.39
C VAL A 19 -18.05 16.99 10.05
N LEU A 20 -17.05 16.37 10.66
CA LEU A 20 -15.97 17.08 11.37
C LEU A 20 -14.87 17.60 10.43
N PHE A 21 -14.52 16.82 9.41
CA PHE A 21 -13.35 17.07 8.55
C PHE A 21 -13.69 17.15 7.06
N GLY A 22 -14.94 16.89 6.68
CA GLY A 22 -15.41 17.00 5.31
C GLY A 22 -15.58 18.46 4.92
N ARG A 23 -14.45 19.13 4.65
CA ARG A 23 -14.31 20.22 3.69
C ARG A 23 -12.86 20.73 3.61
N LYS A 24 -12.32 20.55 2.40
CA LYS A 24 -11.53 21.52 1.61
C LYS A 24 -10.14 21.90 2.10
N GLU A 25 -9.24 20.93 2.18
CA GLU A 25 -7.85 21.20 1.78
C GLU A 25 -7.65 20.69 0.34
N GLU A 26 -7.88 21.59 -0.62
CA GLU A 26 -7.40 21.48 -2.03
C GLU A 26 -5.87 21.71 -2.11
N GLY A 27 -5.17 21.62 -0.97
CA GLY A 27 -3.74 21.82 -0.87
C GLY A 27 -2.94 20.55 -1.20
N GLU A 28 -1.68 20.76 -1.60
CA GLU A 28 -0.69 19.69 -1.76
C GLU A 28 -0.18 19.16 -0.39
N GLU A 29 -0.71 19.66 0.72
CA GLU A 29 -0.47 19.22 2.10
C GLU A 29 -1.78 19.26 2.88
N GLY A 30 -1.92 18.38 3.87
CA GLY A 30 -3.05 18.42 4.80
C GLY A 30 -3.93 17.18 4.78
N LEU A 31 -5.07 17.28 5.47
CA LEU A 31 -6.03 16.19 5.62
C LEU A 31 -7.17 16.40 4.61
N ALA A 32 -7.22 15.55 3.59
CA ALA A 32 -8.33 15.50 2.64
C ALA A 32 -9.30 14.39 3.06
N VAL A 33 -10.55 14.75 3.32
CA VAL A 33 -11.61 13.81 3.69
C VAL A 33 -12.70 13.87 2.64
N GLU A 34 -12.83 12.77 1.90
CA GLU A 34 -13.86 12.50 0.93
C GLU A 34 -14.76 11.35 1.46
N PRO A 35 -15.96 11.15 0.90
CA PRO A 35 -16.79 10.01 1.28
C PRO A 35 -16.02 8.69 1.16
N PHE A 36 -15.82 8.00 2.29
CA PHE A 36 -15.08 6.73 2.39
C PHE A 36 -13.57 6.79 2.08
N ILE A 37 -13.00 7.99 1.94
CA ILE A 37 -11.57 8.17 1.71
C ILE A 37 -11.04 9.23 2.68
N LEU A 38 -10.07 8.84 3.50
CA LEU A 38 -9.30 9.76 4.33
C LEU A 38 -7.87 9.75 3.85
N MET A 39 -7.35 10.90 3.45
CA MET A 39 -6.01 11.05 2.91
C MET A 39 -5.26 12.09 3.71
N TRP A 40 -4.06 11.76 4.15
CA TRP A 40 -3.16 12.66 4.84
C TRP A 40 -1.90 12.87 4.01
N ARG A 41 -1.64 14.11 3.58
CA ARG A 41 -0.51 14.53 2.73
C ARG A 41 0.48 15.36 3.51
N THR A 42 1.77 15.16 3.28
CA THR A 42 2.87 15.94 3.86
C THR A 42 4.03 16.11 2.86
N LYS A 43 4.64 17.29 2.80
CA LYS A 43 5.89 17.53 2.08
C LYS A 43 7.13 17.47 2.97
N LYS A 44 6.94 17.40 4.30
CA LYS A 44 8.05 17.40 5.28
C LYS A 44 9.05 16.26 5.05
N LEU A 45 8.58 15.13 4.53
CA LEU A 45 9.40 13.96 4.25
C LEU A 45 10.13 14.05 2.90
N LEU A 46 9.72 14.94 1.98
CA LEU A 46 10.36 15.08 0.67
C LEU A 46 11.84 15.47 0.82
N GLY A 47 12.16 16.45 1.67
CA GLY A 47 13.55 16.85 1.89
C GLY A 47 14.46 15.74 2.45
N PHE A 48 13.88 14.79 3.20
CA PHE A 48 14.59 13.60 3.67
C PHE A 48 14.85 12.62 2.52
N ILE A 49 13.82 12.33 1.72
CA ILE A 49 13.92 11.47 0.53
C ILE A 49 14.94 12.04 -0.45
N ASP A 50 14.90 13.35 -0.69
CA ASP A 50 15.82 14.08 -1.57
C ASP A 50 17.27 13.90 -1.14
N ARG A 51 17.54 14.08 0.16
CA ARG A 51 18.88 13.95 0.70
C ARG A 51 19.42 12.53 0.52
N ILE A 52 18.59 11.52 0.75
CA ILE A 52 18.98 10.11 0.59
C ILE A 52 19.20 9.78 -0.88
N ALA A 53 18.28 10.18 -1.73
CA ALA A 53 18.32 9.94 -3.17
C ALA A 53 19.56 10.57 -3.80
N GLN A 54 19.87 11.83 -3.47
CA GLN A 54 21.01 12.54 -4.05
C GLN A 54 22.36 12.07 -3.48
N ARG A 55 22.42 11.70 -2.19
CA ARG A 55 23.67 11.23 -1.56
C ARG A 55 24.24 9.97 -2.20
N TYR A 56 23.37 9.05 -2.62
CA TYR A 56 23.76 7.78 -3.23
C TYR A 56 23.06 7.52 -4.56
N LYS A 57 22.92 8.55 -5.40
CA LYS A 57 22.14 8.53 -6.64
C LYS A 57 22.41 7.28 -7.49
N ARG A 58 23.67 6.96 -7.77
CA ARG A 58 24.04 5.78 -8.57
C ARG A 58 23.58 4.46 -7.94
N LEU A 59 23.66 4.31 -6.62
CA LEU A 59 23.20 3.09 -5.93
C LEU A 59 21.68 2.93 -6.06
N TRP A 60 20.93 4.01 -5.89
CA TRP A 60 19.47 3.99 -6.00
C TRP A 60 18.98 3.69 -7.41
N LYS A 61 19.66 4.22 -8.45
CA LYS A 61 19.35 3.86 -9.85
C LYS A 61 19.55 2.37 -10.12
N VAL A 62 20.68 1.80 -9.67
CA VAL A 62 20.95 0.36 -9.82
C VAL A 62 19.93 -0.46 -9.04
N TYR A 63 19.60 -0.06 -7.81
CA TYR A 63 18.55 -0.70 -7.00
C TYR A 63 17.20 -0.70 -7.73
N GLY A 64 16.79 0.43 -8.31
CA GLY A 64 15.57 0.55 -9.10
C GLY A 64 15.57 -0.38 -10.30
N THR A 65 16.63 -0.37 -11.12
CA THR A 65 16.75 -1.24 -12.29
C THR A 65 16.75 -2.73 -11.93
N MET A 66 17.47 -3.12 -10.88
CA MET A 66 17.44 -4.49 -10.35
C MET A 66 16.05 -4.86 -9.85
N GLY A 67 15.38 -3.94 -9.16
CA GLY A 67 14.00 -4.11 -8.71
C GLY A 67 13.03 -4.37 -9.86
N ILE A 68 13.19 -3.67 -10.99
CA ILE A 68 12.39 -3.93 -12.21
C ILE A 68 12.63 -5.35 -12.72
N ILE A 69 13.89 -5.77 -12.87
CA ILE A 69 14.24 -7.11 -13.37
C ILE A 69 13.67 -8.20 -12.45
N VAL A 70 13.88 -8.06 -11.14
CA VAL A 70 13.37 -9.01 -10.13
C VAL A 70 11.85 -8.99 -10.07
N GLY A 71 11.22 -7.82 -10.19
CA GLY A 71 9.77 -7.67 -10.17
C GLY A 71 9.11 -8.39 -11.36
N PHE A 72 9.58 -8.13 -12.58
CA PHE A 72 9.07 -8.83 -13.77
C PHE A 72 9.40 -10.32 -13.75
N GLY A 73 10.62 -10.71 -13.35
CA GLY A 73 11.00 -12.11 -13.22
C GLY A 73 10.16 -12.85 -12.17
N GLY A 74 9.93 -12.23 -11.01
CA GLY A 74 9.08 -12.74 -9.95
C GLY A 74 7.62 -12.85 -10.39
N MET A 75 7.11 -11.87 -11.14
CA MET A 75 5.78 -11.93 -11.74
C MET A 75 5.64 -13.14 -12.67
N MET A 76 6.57 -13.34 -13.60
CA MET A 76 6.56 -14.52 -14.49
C MET A 76 6.60 -15.84 -13.69
N PHE A 77 7.42 -15.90 -12.64
CA PHE A 77 7.53 -17.07 -11.78
C PHE A 77 6.22 -17.38 -11.03
N VAL A 78 5.59 -16.37 -10.42
CA VAL A 78 4.30 -16.53 -9.73
C VAL A 78 3.21 -16.96 -10.71
N PHE A 79 3.13 -16.34 -11.89
CA PHE A 79 2.16 -16.74 -12.92
C PHE A 79 2.37 -18.19 -13.37
N TYR A 80 3.62 -18.61 -13.59
CA TYR A 80 3.93 -19.99 -13.91
C TYR A 80 3.46 -20.96 -12.81
N MET A 81 3.70 -20.63 -11.54
CA MET A 81 3.27 -21.44 -10.40
C MET A 81 1.74 -21.52 -10.29
N LEU A 82 1.02 -20.42 -10.54
CA LEU A 82 -0.44 -20.38 -10.54
C LEU A 82 -1.02 -21.23 -11.68
N ILE A 83 -0.49 -21.11 -12.90
CA ILE A 83 -0.93 -21.93 -14.05
C ILE A 83 -0.67 -23.41 -13.78
N LYS A 84 0.52 -23.76 -13.28
CA LYS A 84 0.86 -25.15 -12.93
C LYS A 84 -0.10 -25.70 -11.87
N SER A 85 -0.40 -24.91 -10.83
CA SER A 85 -1.33 -25.29 -9.77
C SER A 85 -2.75 -25.50 -10.29
N ALA A 86 -3.22 -24.61 -11.17
CA ALA A 86 -4.52 -24.74 -11.82
C ALA A 86 -4.62 -26.01 -12.69
N LEU A 87 -3.57 -26.32 -13.47
CA LEU A 87 -3.53 -27.54 -14.29
C LEU A 87 -3.56 -28.81 -13.44
N ILE A 88 -2.85 -28.84 -12.31
CA ILE A 88 -2.88 -29.98 -11.38
C ILE A 88 -4.27 -30.13 -10.77
N ALA A 89 -4.87 -29.05 -10.29
CA ALA A 89 -6.20 -29.06 -9.70
C ALA A 89 -7.25 -29.64 -10.65
N ILE A 90 -7.19 -29.25 -11.94
CA ILE A 90 -8.09 -29.74 -12.98
C ILE A 90 -7.82 -31.21 -13.32
N ARG A 91 -6.56 -31.60 -13.54
CA ARG A 91 -6.20 -32.95 -14.02
C ARG A 91 -6.29 -34.03 -12.96
N ALA A 92 -5.82 -33.74 -11.75
CA ALA A 92 -5.75 -34.72 -10.68
C ALA A 92 -7.03 -34.78 -9.83
N LYS A 93 -8.01 -33.88 -10.05
CA LYS A 93 -9.15 -33.63 -9.16
C LYS A 93 -8.73 -33.51 -7.68
N ALA A 94 -7.49 -33.09 -7.44
CA ALA A 94 -6.91 -32.99 -6.12
C ALA A 94 -7.13 -31.59 -5.56
N GLN A 95 -7.42 -31.48 -4.27
CA GLN A 95 -7.42 -30.18 -3.59
C GLN A 95 -5.98 -29.68 -3.51
N VAL A 96 -5.66 -28.67 -4.32
CA VAL A 96 -4.40 -27.93 -4.21
C VAL A 96 -4.61 -26.83 -3.19
N ALA A 97 -3.66 -26.66 -2.26
CA ALA A 97 -3.68 -25.55 -1.31
C ALA A 97 -3.72 -24.22 -2.11
N GLY A 98 -4.81 -23.48 -1.98
CA GLY A 98 -5.02 -22.23 -2.69
C GLY A 98 -4.21 -21.08 -2.12
N VAL A 99 -4.15 -19.97 -2.86
CA VAL A 99 -3.61 -18.71 -2.34
C VAL A 99 -4.56 -18.21 -1.24
N GLN A 100 -4.07 -18.16 -0.01
CA GLN A 100 -4.84 -17.64 1.11
C GLN A 100 -4.67 -16.12 1.19
N LEU A 101 -5.79 -15.39 1.33
CA LEU A 101 -5.74 -13.97 1.60
C LEU A 101 -5.17 -13.72 2.99
N VAL A 102 -4.18 -12.83 3.08
CA VAL A 102 -3.58 -12.41 4.35
C VAL A 102 -4.38 -11.22 4.87
N ILE A 103 -5.31 -11.48 5.78
CA ILE A 103 -6.21 -10.50 6.37
C ILE A 103 -5.90 -10.44 7.88
N PRO A 104 -5.29 -9.35 8.37
CA PRO A 104 -5.03 -9.16 9.79
C PRO A 104 -6.30 -9.29 10.63
N GLY A 105 -6.27 -10.16 11.65
CA GLY A 105 -7.40 -10.44 12.54
C GLY A 105 -8.34 -11.55 12.04
N VAL A 106 -8.17 -12.04 10.80
CA VAL A 106 -8.98 -13.15 10.25
C VAL A 106 -8.11 -14.37 9.95
N THR A 107 -7.07 -14.20 9.12
CA THR A 107 -6.18 -15.32 8.72
C THR A 107 -4.83 -15.29 9.43
N ILE A 108 -4.44 -14.14 9.99
CA ILE A 108 -3.24 -13.98 10.83
C ILE A 108 -3.55 -13.10 12.06
N PRO A 109 -2.75 -13.17 13.14
CA PRO A 109 -2.92 -12.30 14.30
C PRO A 109 -2.91 -10.81 13.92
N LEU A 110 -3.86 -10.04 14.46
CA LEU A 110 -4.08 -8.64 14.08
C LEU A 110 -2.82 -7.78 14.23
N TRP A 111 -2.16 -7.86 15.39
CA TRP A 111 -0.99 -7.04 15.70
C TRP A 111 0.19 -7.35 14.78
N TYR A 112 0.41 -8.64 14.51
CA TYR A 112 1.46 -9.11 13.60
C TYR A 112 1.20 -8.61 12.17
N GLY A 113 -0.03 -8.75 11.70
CA GLY A 113 -0.42 -8.28 10.37
C GLY A 113 -0.31 -6.77 10.21
N LEU A 114 -0.72 -6.01 11.23
CA LEU A 114 -0.66 -4.55 11.19
C LEU A 114 0.79 -4.03 11.17
N ILE A 115 1.67 -4.61 11.99
CA ILE A 115 3.10 -4.27 11.97
C ILE A 115 3.72 -4.60 10.60
N GLY A 116 3.46 -5.80 10.09
CA GLY A 116 3.95 -6.21 8.77
C GLY A 116 3.48 -5.27 7.66
N LEU A 117 2.20 -4.90 7.68
CA LEU A 117 1.61 -3.97 6.72
C LEU A 117 2.25 -2.58 6.79
N ILE A 118 2.42 -2.04 8.00
CA ILE A 118 3.09 -0.74 8.19
C ILE A 118 4.52 -0.79 7.63
N VAL A 119 5.29 -1.82 7.98
CA VAL A 119 6.68 -1.95 7.51
C VAL A 119 6.73 -2.06 5.98
N VAL A 120 5.89 -2.92 5.39
CA VAL A 120 5.84 -3.08 3.93
C VAL A 120 5.45 -1.78 3.25
N MET A 121 4.38 -1.10 3.70
CA MET A 121 3.95 0.17 3.11
C MET A 121 5.04 1.24 3.21
N VAL A 122 5.64 1.42 4.40
CA VAL A 122 6.68 2.42 4.61
C VAL A 122 7.88 2.14 3.72
N VAL A 123 8.39 0.91 3.70
CA VAL A 123 9.57 0.57 2.88
C VAL A 123 9.26 0.66 1.39
N HIS A 124 8.09 0.18 0.96
CA HIS A 124 7.69 0.18 -0.44
C HIS A 124 7.57 1.60 -1.00
N GLU A 125 6.78 2.45 -0.35
CA GLU A 125 6.57 3.83 -0.78
C GLU A 125 7.85 4.67 -0.66
N LEU A 126 8.63 4.50 0.42
CA LEU A 126 9.93 5.19 0.51
C LEU A 126 10.88 4.77 -0.62
N SER A 127 10.93 3.48 -0.97
CA SER A 127 11.72 3.02 -2.11
C SER A 127 11.27 3.65 -3.42
N HIS A 128 9.96 3.73 -3.67
CA HIS A 128 9.43 4.43 -4.83
C HIS A 128 9.85 5.90 -4.85
N GLY A 129 9.73 6.60 -3.72
CA GLY A 129 10.10 8.01 -3.62
C GLY A 129 11.60 8.25 -3.81
N ILE A 130 12.45 7.44 -3.19
CA ILE A 130 13.90 7.56 -3.29
C ILE A 130 14.35 7.31 -4.73
N VAL A 131 13.85 6.25 -5.38
CA VAL A 131 14.19 5.94 -6.78
C VAL A 131 13.66 7.02 -7.72
N ALA A 132 12.43 7.50 -7.52
CA ALA A 132 11.88 8.59 -8.32
C ALA A 132 12.75 9.85 -8.24
N ARG A 133 13.17 10.26 -7.04
CA ARG A 133 14.06 11.42 -6.87
C ARG A 133 15.48 11.16 -7.38
N ALA A 134 15.97 9.92 -7.33
CA ALA A 134 17.25 9.54 -7.93
C ALA A 134 17.20 9.59 -9.47
N GLU A 135 16.03 9.35 -10.08
CA GLU A 135 15.77 9.55 -11.52
C GLU A 135 15.32 10.98 -11.86
N ASP A 136 15.49 11.93 -10.93
CA ASP A 136 15.15 13.34 -11.09
C ASP A 136 13.66 13.61 -11.41
N LEU A 137 12.77 12.67 -11.03
CA LEU A 137 11.32 12.84 -11.14
C LEU A 137 10.79 13.70 -9.99
N PRO A 138 9.84 14.63 -10.26
CA PRO A 138 9.26 15.47 -9.22
C PRO A 138 8.26 14.67 -8.37
N LEU A 139 8.33 14.84 -7.05
CA LEU A 139 7.33 14.32 -6.10
C LEU A 139 6.56 15.50 -5.51
N LYS A 140 5.22 15.41 -5.50
CA LYS A 140 4.36 16.50 -5.01
C LYS A 140 4.11 16.44 -3.51
N SER A 141 3.90 15.24 -2.97
CA SER A 141 3.55 15.00 -1.58
C SER A 141 3.64 13.51 -1.28
N VAL A 142 3.99 13.15 -0.05
CA VAL A 142 3.88 11.77 0.44
C VAL A 142 2.75 11.69 1.45
N GLY A 143 2.19 10.50 1.68
CA GLY A 143 1.05 10.42 2.56
C GLY A 143 0.55 9.03 2.92
N LEU A 144 -0.47 9.03 3.77
CA LEU A 144 -1.26 7.87 4.11
C LEU A 144 -2.67 8.04 3.56
N VAL A 145 -3.27 6.96 3.11
CA VAL A 145 -4.66 6.90 2.68
C VAL A 145 -5.37 5.78 3.43
N LEU A 146 -6.59 6.04 3.86
CA LEU A 146 -7.49 5.04 4.41
C LEU A 146 -8.71 4.97 3.51
N PHE A 147 -8.81 3.90 2.72
CA PHE A 147 -9.93 3.62 1.85
C PHE A 147 -10.91 2.69 2.56
N PHE A 148 -12.04 3.22 3.01
CA PHE A 148 -13.06 2.52 3.80
C PHE A 148 -12.55 1.95 5.14
N ILE A 149 -11.78 0.86 5.10
CA ILE A 149 -11.06 0.24 6.22
C ILE A 149 -9.63 -0.22 5.84
N ILE A 150 -9.25 -0.05 4.58
CA ILE A 150 -7.99 -0.53 4.02
C ILE A 150 -6.98 0.61 4.10
N PRO A 151 -5.92 0.48 4.93
CA PRO A 151 -4.86 1.46 4.97
C PRO A 151 -3.95 1.30 3.74
N GLY A 152 -3.44 2.42 3.28
CA GLY A 152 -2.48 2.55 2.19
C GLY A 152 -1.55 3.72 2.46
N ALA A 153 -0.48 3.79 1.68
CA ALA A 153 0.47 4.89 1.66
C ALA A 153 0.75 5.27 0.20
N PHE A 154 1.29 6.46 -0.02
CA PHE A 154 1.71 6.91 -1.35
C PHE A 154 2.87 7.90 -1.25
N VAL A 155 3.61 8.05 -2.35
CA VAL A 155 4.79 8.90 -2.46
C VAL A 155 4.80 9.69 -3.77
#